data_AF-A0A9E2V8Y7-F1
#
_entry.id   AF-A0A9E2V8Y7-F1
#
_cell.length_a   1.000
_cell.length_b   1.000
_cell.length_c   1.000
_cell.angle_alpha   90.00
_cell.angle_beta   90.00
_cell.angle_gamma   90.00
#
_symmetry.space_group_name_H-M   'P 1'
#
loop_
_entity.id
_entity.type
_entity.pdbx_description
1 polymer ?
#
loop_
_entity_poly.entity_id
_entity_poly.type
_entity_poly.pdbx_seq_one_letter_code
_entity_poly.pdbx_strand_id
1 'polypeptide(L)' 'MGSIDEQILKSAKEIVVKFIEAGRLSPTGFDKMFKNIYYTIEGAVKSSRETPEEEGENK' A
#
# COMPACT_ATOMS: atom_id res chain seq x y z
N MET A 1 -5.22 0.71 17.66
CA MET A 1 -4.53 0.71 16.35
C MET A 1 -5.40 1.49 15.38
N GLY A 2 -4.80 2.36 14.55
CA GLY A 2 -5.54 3.15 13.55
C GLY A 2 -6.28 2.28 12.52
N SER A 3 -7.22 2.87 11.78
CA SER A 3 -7.94 2.14 10.73
C SER A 3 -6.98 1.58 9.68
N ILE A 4 -7.42 0.59 8.91
CA ILE A 4 -6.58 0.02 7.84
C ILE A 4 -6.19 1.10 6.83
N ASP A 5 -7.11 2.00 6.48
CA ASP A 5 -6.81 3.10 5.57
C ASP A 5 -5.75 4.05 6.18
N GLU A 6 -5.79 4.29 7.49
CA GLU A 6 -4.76 5.06 8.18
C GLU A 6 -3.39 4.35 8.14
N GLN A 7 -3.37 3.02 8.27
CA GLN A 7 -2.15 2.22 8.17
C GLN A 7 -1.58 2.25 6.75
N ILE A 8 -2.42 2.16 5.72
CA ILE A 8 -2.02 2.30 4.31
C ILE A 8 -1.42 3.68 4.08
N LEU A 9 -2.09 4.74 4.53
CA LEU A 9 -1.64 6.12 4.35
C LEU A 9 -0.29 6.37 5.05
N LYS A 10 -0.13 5.91 6.29
CA LYS A 10 1.13 6.02 7.05
C LYS A 10 2.28 5.28 6.36
N SER A 11 2.02 4.05 5.90
CA SER A 11 3.02 3.24 5.19
C SER A 11 3.47 3.89 3.89
N ALA A 12 2.52 4.39 3.08
CA ALA A 12 2.83 5.08 1.83
C ALA A 12 3.67 6.34 2.07
N LYS A 13 3.31 7.15 3.07
CA LYS A 13 4.07 8.34 3.48
C LYS A 13 5.50 7.99 3.86
N GLU A 14 5.70 6.98 4.71
CA GLU A 14 7.04 6.61 5.18
C GLU A 14 7.95 6.10 4.07
N ILE A 15 7.44 5.30 3.13
CA ILE A 15 8.24 4.80 2.00
C ILE A 15 8.68 5.96 1.10
N VAL A 16 7.78 6.88 0.78
CA VAL A 16 8.09 8.04 -0.08
C VAL A 16 9.13 8.95 0.58
N VAL A 17 8.97 9.25 1.88
CA VAL A 17 9.95 10.06 2.63
C VAL A 17 11.32 9.38 2.62
N LYS A 18 11.39 8.07 2.87
CA LYS A 18 12.66 7.31 2.81
C LYS A 18 13.31 7.36 1.42
N PHE A 19 12.53 7.33 0.34
CA PHE A 19 13.08 7.45 -1.01
C PHE A 19 13.65 8.84 -1.28
N ILE A 20 13.03 9.89 -0.72
CA ILE A 20 13.55 11.26 -0.81
C ILE A 20 14.84 11.40 0.02
N GLU A 21 14.82 10.94 1.27
CA GLU A 21 15.99 10.95 2.16
C GLU A 21 17.18 10.17 1.59
N ALA A 22 16.93 9.05 0.92
CA ALA A 22 17.95 8.25 0.25
C ALA A 22 18.40 8.81 -1.12
N GLY A 23 17.84 9.95 -1.56
CA GLY A 23 18.13 10.54 -2.87
C GLY A 23 17.69 9.67 -4.06
N ARG A 24 16.71 8.79 -3.86
CA ARG A 24 16.11 7.91 -4.88
C ARG A 24 14.86 8.52 -5.52
N LEU A 25 14.32 9.57 -4.92
CA LEU A 25 13.18 10.33 -5.42
C LEU A 25 13.40 11.84 -5.17
N SER A 26 13.17 12.67 -6.19
CA SER A 26 13.10 14.12 -6.01
C SER A 26 11.77 14.52 -5.35
N PRO A 27 11.74 15.56 -4.49
CA PRO A 27 10.48 16.14 -3.99
C PRO A 27 9.49 16.51 -5.10
N THR A 28 9.98 16.89 -6.30
CA THR A 28 9.11 17.22 -7.46
C THR A 28 8.35 16.02 -8.01
N GLY A 29 8.81 14.79 -7.79
CA GLY A 29 8.14 13.56 -8.20
C GLY A 29 7.25 12.94 -7.13
N PHE A 30 7.06 13.64 -6.00
CA PHE A 30 6.31 13.14 -4.85
C PHE A 30 4.87 12.75 -5.22
N ASP A 31 4.16 13.60 -5.94
CA ASP A 31 2.73 13.45 -6.23
C ASP A 31 2.42 12.12 -6.96
N LYS A 32 3.21 11.81 -7.98
CA LYS A 32 3.07 10.59 -8.77
C LYS A 32 3.51 9.37 -7.97
N MET A 33 4.66 9.46 -7.30
CA MET A 33 5.23 8.31 -6.60
C MET A 33 4.40 7.92 -5.37
N PHE A 34 3.88 8.90 -4.64
CA PHE A 34 3.00 8.65 -3.50
C PHE A 34 1.74 7.90 -3.89
N LYS A 35 1.05 8.31 -4.96
CA LYS A 35 -0.13 7.61 -5.47
C LYS A 35 0.19 6.17 -5.89
N ASN A 36 1.29 5.96 -6.60
CA ASN A 36 1.72 4.63 -7.02
C ASN A 36 1.98 3.70 -5.83
N ILE A 37 2.72 4.17 -4.82
CA ILE A 37 2.99 3.40 -3.61
C ILE A 37 1.71 3.15 -2.83
N TYR A 38 0.85 4.16 -2.67
CA TYR A 38 -0.43 4.04 -1.98
C TYR A 38 -1.28 2.92 -2.61
N TYR A 39 -1.50 2.94 -3.92
CA TYR A 39 -2.30 1.91 -4.60
C TYR A 39 -1.66 0.52 -4.58
N THR A 40 -0.32 0.46 -4.59
CA THR A 40 0.40 -0.82 -4.45
C THR A 40 0.13 -1.46 -3.09
N ILE A 41 0.20 -0.67 -2.01
CA ILE A 41 -0.05 -1.15 -0.65
C ILE A 41 -1.54 -1.44 -0.45
N GLU A 42 -2.41 -0.56 -0.93
CA GLU A 42 -3.86 -0.74 -0.86
C GLU A 42 -4.29 -2.04 -1.55
N GLY A 43 -3.81 -2.29 -2.76
CA GLY A 43 -4.05 -3.54 -3.47
C GLY A 43 -3.54 -4.75 -2.69
N ALA A 44 -2.31 -4.72 -2.20
CA ALA A 44 -1.76 -5.83 -1.41
C ALA A 44 -2.59 -6.14 -0.15
N VAL A 45 -3.07 -5.11 0.54
CA VAL A 45 -3.84 -5.26 1.79
C VAL A 45 -5.30 -5.65 1.54
N LYS A 46 -5.94 -5.05 0.52
CA LYS A 46 -7.36 -5.29 0.22
C LYS A 46 -7.56 -6.56 -0.60
N SER A 47 -6.70 -6.87 -1.57
CA SER A 47 -6.74 -8.15 -2.30
C SER A 47 -6.44 -9.34 -1.41
N SER A 48 -5.62 -9.19 -0.36
CA SER A 48 -5.42 -10.23 0.66
C SER A 48 -6.67 -10.53 1.52
N ARG A 49 -7.73 -9.72 1.43
CA ARG A 49 -9.01 -9.95 2.11
C ARG A 49 -10.08 -10.55 1.23
N GLU A 50 -9.82 -10.63 -0.08
CA GLU A 50 -10.79 -11.07 -1.07
C GLU A 50 -10.56 -12.52 -1.54
N THR A 51 -9.66 -13.29 -0.93
CA THR A 51 -9.67 -14.75 -1.10
C THR A 51 -10.80 -15.35 -0.28
N PRO A 52 -11.88 -15.87 -0.89
CA PRO A 52 -12.81 -16.73 -0.20
C PRO A 52 -12.12 -18.08 0.02
N GLU A 53 -12.24 -18.61 1.21
CA GLU A 53 -12.07 -20.03 1.46
C GLU A 53 -13.05 -20.78 0.53
N GLU A 54 -12.54 -21.47 -0.50
CA GLU A 54 -13.31 -22.51 -1.17
C GLU A 54 -13.36 -23.73 -0.24
N GLU A 55 -14.30 -23.71 0.70
CA GLU A 55 -14.92 -24.94 1.19
C GLU A 55 -15.86 -25.46 0.09
N GLY A 56 -15.50 -26.62 -0.46
CA GLY A 56 -16.32 -27.36 -1.41
C GLY A 56 -16.09 -28.86 -1.22
N GLU A 57 -16.57 -29.41 -0.10
CA GLU A 57 -16.95 -30.82 -0.06
C GLU A 57 -17.93 -31.12 -1.20
N ASN A 58 -17.78 -32.34 -1.73
CA ASN A 58 -18.79 -33.19 -2.38
C ASN A 58 -18.77 -33.29 -3.93
N LYS A 59 -18.08 -34.32 -4.43
CA LYS A 59 -18.73 -35.42 -5.16
C LYS A 59 -17.89 -36.70 -5.19
#